data_AF-A0A965PXM5-F1
#
_entry.id   AF-A0A965PXM5-F1
#
_cell.length_a   1.000
_cell.length_b   1.000
_cell.length_c   1.000
_cell.angle_alpha   90.00
_cell.angle_beta   90.00
_cell.angle_gamma   90.00
#
_symmetry.space_group_name_H-M   'P 1'
#
loop_
_entity.id
_entity.type
_entity.pdbx_description
1 polymer ?
#
loop_
_entity_poly.entity_id
_entity_poly.type
_entity_poly.pdbx_seq_one_letter_code
_entity_poly.pdbx_strand_id
1 'polypeptide(L)'
;MNLGDARTGKFAGNLSAFGRTLRRAGVPVDSSRIALSSQAAMAVGLNNRDDLSAALEAVLVSREQDRAVFRELFDAFFRDPNMAHKLLAQMLPSAEGKAEPSKRRP
;
A
#
# COMPACT_ATOMS: atom_id res chain seq x y z
N MET A 1 7.29 -9.84 17.31
CA MET A 1 7.23 -9.33 15.92
C MET A 1 6.08 -8.33 15.84
N ASN A 2 6.39 -7.04 15.65
CA ASN A 2 5.48 -5.92 15.87
C ASN A 2 4.45 -5.77 14.74
N LEU A 3 3.18 -5.61 15.08
CA LEU A 3 2.06 -5.38 14.15
C LEU A 3 2.26 -4.15 13.24
N GLY A 4 3.12 -3.21 13.64
CA GLY A 4 3.51 -2.04 12.85
C GLY A 4 4.36 -2.37 11.62
N ASP A 5 5.25 -3.35 11.70
CA ASP A 5 6.17 -3.71 10.61
C ASP A 5 5.44 -4.30 9.40
N ALA A 6 4.46 -5.17 9.66
CA ALA A 6 3.61 -5.77 8.63
C ALA A 6 2.71 -4.73 7.94
N ARG A 7 2.26 -3.70 8.67
CA ARG A 7 1.47 -2.59 8.11
C ARG A 7 2.33 -1.69 7.23
N THR A 8 3.54 -1.36 7.68
CA THR A 8 4.50 -0.57 6.91
C THR A 8 4.92 -1.28 5.62
N GLY A 9 5.19 -2.60 5.68
CA GLY A 9 5.54 -3.39 4.50
C GLY A 9 4.42 -3.46 3.45
N LYS A 10 3.16 -3.65 3.89
CA LYS A 10 1.99 -3.61 2.99
C LYS A 10 1.81 -2.23 2.37
N PHE A 11 2.00 -1.17 3.16
CA PHE A 11 1.84 0.20 2.69
C PHE A 11 2.89 0.59 1.63
N ALA A 12 4.16 0.23 1.84
CA ALA A 12 5.21 0.44 0.84
C ALA A 12 4.92 -0.29 -0.50
N GLY A 13 4.39 -1.52 -0.41
CA GLY A 13 3.91 -2.26 -1.58
C GLY A 13 2.76 -1.56 -2.30
N ASN A 14 1.80 -1.03 -1.54
CA ASN A 14 0.67 -0.27 -2.07
C ASN A 14 1.11 1.03 -2.75
N LEU A 15 2.05 1.78 -2.18
CA LEU A 15 2.62 2.99 -2.81
C LEU A 15 3.31 2.68 -4.14
N SER A 16 4.05 1.57 -4.20
CA SER A 16 4.71 1.13 -5.43
C SER A 16 3.71 0.73 -6.52
N ALA A 17 2.60 0.08 -6.13
CA ALA A 17 1.50 -0.22 -7.03
C ALA A 17 0.77 1.05 -7.49
N PHE A 18 0.47 1.98 -6.59
CA PHE A 18 -0.15 3.26 -6.90
C PHE A 18 0.70 4.09 -7.87
N GLY A 19 2.01 4.15 -7.64
CA GLY A 19 2.95 4.77 -8.56
C GLY A 19 2.96 4.15 -9.97
N ARG A 20 2.68 2.85 -10.11
CA ARG A 20 2.53 2.22 -11.43
C ARG A 20 1.22 2.62 -12.08
N THR A 21 0.14 2.72 -11.32
CA THR A 21 -1.16 3.22 -11.81
C THR A 21 -1.05 4.65 -12.32
N LEU A 22 -0.39 5.54 -11.57
CA LEU A 22 -0.13 6.93 -11.98
C LEU A 22 0.63 6.99 -13.32
N ARG A 23 1.72 6.22 -13.45
CA ARG A 23 2.49 6.14 -14.71
C ARG A 23 1.65 5.66 -15.89
N ARG A 24 0.79 4.66 -15.67
CA ARG A 24 -0.13 4.15 -16.71
C ARG A 24 -1.18 5.18 -17.13
N ALA A 25 -1.57 6.07 -16.21
CA ALA A 25 -2.48 7.18 -16.48
C ALA A 25 -1.78 8.43 -17.05
N GLY A 26 -0.48 8.35 -17.37
CA GLY A 26 0.28 9.45 -17.96
C GLY A 26 0.89 10.41 -16.94
N VAL A 27 0.72 10.18 -15.64
CA VAL A 27 1.35 11.00 -14.59
C VAL A 27 2.81 10.56 -14.41
N PRO A 28 3.81 11.43 -14.69
CA PRO A 28 5.21 11.08 -14.57
C PRO A 28 5.61 10.94 -13.11
N VAL A 29 6.00 9.72 -12.71
CA VAL A 29 6.50 9.42 -11.37
C VAL A 29 7.81 8.65 -11.50
N ASP A 30 8.82 9.00 -10.73
CA ASP A 30 10.10 8.27 -10.67
C ASP A 30 10.26 7.53 -9.34
N SER A 31 11.26 6.65 -9.24
CA SER A 31 11.48 5.82 -8.04
C SER A 31 11.86 6.65 -6.81
N SER A 32 12.50 7.81 -7.00
CA SER A 32 12.89 8.68 -5.88
C SER A 32 11.66 9.31 -5.24
N ARG A 33 10.66 9.70 -6.03
CA ARG A 33 9.36 10.18 -5.51
C ARG A 33 8.59 9.11 -4.76
N ILE A 34 8.69 7.85 -5.18
CA ILE A 34 8.07 6.74 -4.43
C ILE A 34 8.72 6.59 -3.06
N ALA A 35 10.06 6.62 -2.99
CA ALA A 35 10.77 6.58 -1.72
C ALA A 35 10.41 7.79 -0.83
N LEU A 36 10.34 9.00 -1.40
CA LEU A 36 9.95 10.21 -0.69
C LEU A 36 8.49 10.15 -0.22
N SER A 37 7.59 9.55 -0.99
CA SER A 37 6.17 9.42 -0.64
C SER A 37 5.95 8.53 0.59
N SER A 38 6.83 7.51 0.77
CA SER A 38 6.84 6.68 1.97
C SER A 38 7.22 7.50 3.20
N GLN A 39 8.25 8.36 3.07
CA GLN A 39 8.68 9.25 4.15
C GLN A 39 7.61 10.28 4.50
N ALA A 40 6.99 10.90 3.48
CA ALA A 40 5.91 11.87 3.67
C ALA A 40 4.70 11.24 4.38
N ALA A 41 4.30 10.03 4.00
CA ALA A 41 3.23 9.30 4.65
C ALA A 41 3.53 8.95 6.12
N MET A 42 4.79 8.63 6.45
CA MET A 42 5.20 8.42 7.85
C MET A 42 5.18 9.73 8.64
N ALA A 43 5.52 10.86 8.03
CA ALA A 43 5.55 12.16 8.68
C ALA A 43 4.15 12.67 9.05
N VAL A 44 3.16 12.47 8.18
CA VAL A 44 1.76 12.89 8.44
C VAL A 44 0.93 11.82 9.15
N GLY A 45 1.39 10.57 9.13
CA GLY A 45 0.65 9.43 9.66
C GLY A 45 -0.45 8.93 8.73
N LEU A 46 -0.94 7.71 8.98
CA LEU A 46 -1.92 7.03 8.11
C LEU A 46 -3.38 7.14 8.59
N ASN A 47 -3.61 7.84 9.70
CA ASN A 47 -4.93 7.90 10.36
C ASN A 47 -5.87 8.92 9.73
N ASN A 48 -5.32 9.98 9.11
CA ASN A 48 -6.09 10.97 8.39
C ASN A 48 -5.86 10.80 6.89
N ARG A 49 -6.93 10.45 6.19
CA ARG A 49 -6.91 10.23 4.74
C ARG A 49 -6.58 11.51 3.97
N ASP A 50 -7.05 12.65 4.45
CA ASP A 50 -6.88 13.92 3.75
C ASP A 50 -5.44 14.41 3.88
N ASP A 51 -4.84 14.28 5.07
CA ASP A 51 -3.42 14.60 5.29
C ASP A 51 -2.51 13.69 4.45
N LEU A 52 -2.84 12.38 4.39
CA LEU A 52 -2.12 11.44 3.54
C LEU A 52 -2.25 11.81 2.06
N SER A 53 -3.45 12.16 1.61
CA SER A 53 -3.69 12.57 0.22
C SER A 53 -2.86 13.80 -0.14
N ALA A 54 -2.89 14.83 0.71
CA ALA A 54 -2.14 16.06 0.50
C ALA A 54 -0.63 15.84 0.48
N ALA A 55 -0.11 15.00 1.39
CA ALA A 55 1.32 14.66 1.45
C ALA A 55 1.77 13.89 0.21
N LEU A 56 0.97 12.93 -0.25
CA LEU A 56 1.26 12.17 -1.46
C LEU A 56 1.14 13.03 -2.73
N GLU A 57 0.14 13.92 -2.81
CA GLU A 57 -0.02 14.87 -3.93
C GLU A 57 1.22 15.77 -4.03
N ALA A 58 1.67 16.32 -2.90
CA ALA A 58 2.83 17.22 -2.85
C ALA A 58 4.15 16.56 -3.32
N VAL A 59 4.29 15.24 -3.14
CA VAL A 59 5.50 14.50 -3.51
C VAL A 59 5.42 13.92 -4.92
N LEU A 60 4.26 13.38 -5.29
CA LEU A 60 4.10 12.60 -6.52
C LEU A 60 3.77 13.49 -7.72
N VAL A 61 3.10 14.62 -7.51
CA VAL A 61 2.63 15.50 -8.58
C VAL A 61 3.56 16.71 -8.74
N SER A 62 3.98 16.99 -9.98
CA SER A 62 4.76 18.21 -10.29
C SER A 62 4.12 19.14 -11.29
N ARG A 63 3.02 18.73 -11.91
CA ARG A 63 2.30 19.55 -12.89
C ARG A 63 0.87 19.71 -12.41
N GLU A 64 0.33 20.92 -12.53
CA GLU A 64 -1.03 21.22 -12.11
C GLU A 64 -2.06 20.31 -12.79
N GLN A 65 -1.87 20.03 -14.09
CA GLN A 65 -2.77 19.17 -14.85
C GLN A 65 -2.86 17.72 -14.32
N ASP A 66 -1.82 17.25 -13.63
CA ASP A 66 -1.77 15.87 -13.12
C ASP A 66 -2.51 15.73 -11.77
N ARG A 67 -2.86 16.85 -11.11
CA ARG A 67 -3.56 16.83 -9.81
C ARG A 67 -4.93 16.17 -9.90
N ALA A 68 -5.70 16.48 -10.95
CA ALA A 68 -7.03 15.90 -11.12
C ALA A 68 -6.97 14.37 -11.26
N VAL A 69 -6.06 13.89 -12.11
CA VAL A 69 -5.80 12.45 -12.31
C VAL A 69 -5.31 11.80 -11.02
N PHE A 70 -4.40 12.46 -10.30
CA PHE A 70 -3.92 11.97 -9.00
C PHE A 70 -5.08 11.80 -8.01
N ARG A 71 -5.92 12.82 -7.83
CA ARG A 71 -7.02 12.79 -6.84
C ARG A 71 -8.04 11.72 -7.17
N GLU A 72 -8.43 11.59 -8.44
CA GLU A 72 -9.34 10.55 -8.89
C GLU A 72 -8.76 9.15 -8.62
N LEU A 73 -7.49 8.92 -8.95
CA LEU A 73 -6.84 7.65 -8.73
C LEU A 73 -6.58 7.37 -7.24
N PHE A 74 -6.24 8.38 -6.45
CA PHE A 74 -6.10 8.25 -5.00
C PHE A 74 -7.43 7.86 -4.38
N ASP A 75 -8.51 8.52 -4.80
CA ASP A 75 -9.85 8.13 -4.42
C ASP A 75 -10.14 6.69 -4.80
N ALA A 76 -10.01 6.30 -6.06
CA ALA A 76 -10.28 4.92 -6.48
C ALA A 76 -9.40 3.88 -5.76
N PHE A 77 -8.11 4.17 -5.55
CA PHE A 77 -7.13 3.24 -4.99
C PHE A 77 -7.28 3.05 -3.48
N PHE A 78 -7.69 4.10 -2.75
CA PHE A 78 -7.82 4.11 -1.29
C PHE A 78 -9.28 4.16 -0.79
N ARG A 79 -10.28 4.10 -1.67
CA ARG A 79 -11.72 4.11 -1.33
C ARG A 79 -12.24 2.75 -0.82
N ASP A 80 -11.56 1.64 -1.11
CA ASP A 80 -12.06 0.32 -0.74
C ASP A 80 -11.22 -0.39 0.33
N PRO A 81 -11.67 -0.39 1.62
CA PRO A 81 -11.01 -1.16 2.68
C PRO A 81 -11.03 -2.68 2.44
N ASN A 82 -11.80 -3.20 1.47
CA ASN A 82 -11.77 -4.63 1.12
C ASN A 82 -10.52 -5.08 0.35
N MET A 83 -9.73 -4.16 -0.22
CA MET A 83 -8.40 -4.50 -0.75
C MET A 83 -7.46 -4.97 0.38
N ALA A 84 -7.55 -4.34 1.56
CA ALA A 84 -6.80 -4.75 2.74
C ALA A 84 -7.25 -6.13 3.25
N HIS A 85 -8.56 -6.45 3.21
CA HIS A 85 -9.07 -7.79 3.52
C HIS A 85 -8.66 -8.84 2.49
N LYS A 86 -8.67 -8.54 1.18
CA LYS A 86 -8.20 -9.47 0.13
C LYS A 86 -6.70 -9.76 0.25
N LEU A 87 -5.89 -8.77 0.62
CA LEU A 87 -4.46 -8.93 0.90
C LEU A 87 -4.19 -9.61 2.26
N LEU A 88 -5.09 -9.49 3.24
CA LEU A 88 -5.03 -10.27 4.48
C LEU A 88 -5.42 -11.75 4.25
N ALA A 89 -6.45 -12.00 3.44
CA ALA A 89 -6.91 -13.33 3.09
C ALA A 89 -5.86 -14.13 2.31
N GLN A 90 -5.07 -13.47 1.46
CA GLN A 90 -3.96 -14.10 0.73
C GLN A 90 -2.67 -14.29 1.56
N MET A 91 -2.60 -13.69 2.76
CA MET A 91 -1.45 -13.79 3.66
C MET A 91 -1.70 -14.63 4.92
N LEU A 92 -2.91 -15.15 5.09
CA LEU A 92 -3.18 -16.17 6.10
C LEU A 92 -2.56 -17.49 5.59
N PRO A 93 -1.64 -18.13 6.34
CA PRO A 93 -1.18 -19.46 5.96
C PRO A 93 -2.40 -20.38 5.92
N SER A 94 -2.52 -21.19 4.86
CA SER A 94 -3.51 -22.26 4.82
C SER A 94 -3.40 -23.05 6.11
N ALA A 95 -4.41 -22.92 6.97
CA ALA A 95 -4.55 -23.70 8.18
C ALA A 95 -4.96 -25.13 7.78
N GLU A 96 -4.03 -25.87 7.18
CA GLU A 96 -4.08 -27.33 7.13
C GLU A 96 -2.80 -27.85 7.76
N GLY A 97 -2.77 -27.75 9.08
CA GLY A 97 -2.03 -28.71 9.88
C GLY A 97 -2.64 -30.09 9.65
N LYS A 98 -2.05 -30.89 8.76
CA LYS A 98 -2.12 -32.34 8.92
C LYS A 98 -0.98 -32.75 9.85
N ALA A 99 -1.30 -32.76 11.14
CA ALA A 99 -0.66 -33.68 12.04
C ALA A 99 -1.03 -35.09 11.59
N GLU A 100 -0.05 -35.87 11.14
CA GLU A 100 -0.17 -37.33 11.17
C GLU A 100 0.78 -37.90 12.23
N PRO A 101 0.32 -38.92 12.98
CA PRO A 101 0.81 -39.24 14.30
C PRO A 101 2.09 -40.08 14.25
N SER A 102 2.97 -39.85 15.23
CA SER A 102 4.09 -40.73 15.53
C SER A 102 3.58 -42.15 15.83
N LYS A 103 3.81 -43.09 14.92
CA LYS A 103 3.69 -44.52 15.23
C LYS A 103 5.02 -44.99 15.80
N ARG A 104 5.09 -45.09 17.13
CA ARG A 104 6.15 -45.82 17.84
C ARG A 104 6.09 -47.32 17.48
N ARG A 105 7.28 -47.86 17.27
CA ARG A 105 7.71 -49.27 17.12
C ARG A 105 7.09 -50.26 18.13
N PRO A 106 7.05 -51.55 17.79
CA PRO A 106 7.63 -52.62 18.60
C PRO A 106 9.12 -52.83 18.30
#